data_AF-A0A238K358-F1
#
_entry.id   AF-A0A238K358-F1
#
_cell.length_a   1.000
_cell.length_b   1.000
_cell.length_c   1.000
_cell.angle_alpha   90.00
_cell.angle_beta   90.00
_cell.angle_gamma   90.00
#
_symmetry.space_group_name_H-M   'P 1'
#
loop_
_entity.id
_entity.type
_entity.pdbx_description
1 polymer ?
#
loop_
_entity_poly.entity_id
_entity_poly.type
_entity_poly.pdbx_seq_one_letter_code
_entity_poly.pdbx_strand_id
1 'polypeptide(L)'
;MKNENLIQFKLLLPAALKKRLETHASLNRRSLSQEIVVVLEEKYPTDAADTTQDPAARLLLWLAKRIRRRKPKPGSARDKQAALYERIAGDISDRMKDIGTDDQ
;
A
#
# COMPACT_ATOMS: atom_id res chain seq x y z
N MET A 1 15.02 -14.36 2.02
CA MET A 1 13.93 -13.48 2.51
C MET A 1 14.56 -12.11 2.69
N LYS A 2 14.12 -11.10 1.92
CA LYS A 2 14.67 -9.75 2.02
C LYS A 2 14.35 -9.22 3.41
N ASN A 3 15.37 -8.84 4.17
CA ASN A 3 15.19 -8.11 5.42
C ASN A 3 14.65 -6.73 5.03
N GLU A 4 13.34 -6.62 4.91
CA GLU A 4 12.66 -5.34 4.89
C GLU A 4 13.11 -4.58 6.14
N ASN A 5 13.43 -3.28 6.00
CA ASN A 5 13.99 -2.45 7.06
C ASN A 5 13.05 -2.39 8.28
N LEU A 6 13.16 -3.37 9.18
CA LEU A 6 12.38 -3.43 10.42
C LEU A 6 12.92 -2.36 11.37
N ILE A 7 12.14 -1.29 11.56
CA ILE A 7 12.47 -0.23 12.50
C ILE A 7 11.92 -0.60 13.87
N GLN A 8 12.78 -0.61 14.90
CA GLN A 8 12.34 -0.81 16.27
C GLN A 8 11.64 0.46 16.79
N PHE A 9 10.33 0.37 17.01
CA PHE A 9 9.51 1.48 17.50
C PHE A 9 9.03 1.23 18.94
N LYS A 10 9.31 2.16 19.86
CA LYS A 10 8.90 2.08 21.27
C LYS A 10 7.61 2.88 21.47
N LEU A 11 6.52 2.17 21.79
CA LEU A 11 5.20 2.76 22.05
C LEU A 11 4.99 2.95 23.56
N LEU A 12 4.50 4.12 23.95
CA LEU A 12 3.92 4.34 25.28
C LEU A 12 2.41 4.10 25.18
N LEU A 13 1.95 3.00 25.78
CA LEU A 13 0.54 2.61 25.76
C LEU A 13 -0.10 2.82 27.14
N PRO A 14 -1.36 3.29 27.22
CA PRO A 14 -2.11 3.27 28.47
C PRO A 14 -2.20 1.86 29.05
N ALA A 15 -2.06 1.71 30.36
CA ALA A 15 -2.00 0.39 31.02
C ALA A 15 -3.23 -0.49 30.73
N ALA A 16 -4.41 0.11 30.64
CA ALA A 16 -5.65 -0.59 30.29
C ALA A 16 -5.63 -1.14 28.86
N LEU A 17 -5.03 -0.41 27.92
CA LEU A 17 -4.93 -0.81 26.51
C LEU A 17 -3.91 -1.95 26.35
N LYS A 18 -2.80 -1.91 27.09
CA LYS A 18 -1.82 -3.00 27.12
C LYS A 18 -2.45 -4.32 27.55
N LYS A 19 -3.22 -4.33 28.65
CA LYS A 19 -3.88 -5.55 29.14
C LYS A 19 -4.84 -6.15 28.12
N ARG A 20 -5.61 -5.31 27.41
CA ARG A 20 -6.53 -5.78 26.36
C ARG A 20 -5.77 -6.44 25.20
N LEU A 21 -4.67 -5.84 24.76
CA LEU A 21 -3.81 -6.41 23.72
C LEU A 21 -3.18 -7.74 24.16
N GLU A 22 -2.73 -7.87 25.41
CA GLU A 22 -2.21 -9.14 25.94
C GLU A 22 -3.27 -10.25 25.93
N THR A 23 -4.51 -9.94 26.32
CA THR A 23 -5.63 -10.90 26.24
C THR A 23 -5.88 -11.33 24.80
N HIS A 24 -5.94 -10.38 23.85
CA HIS A 24 -6.15 -10.68 22.43
C HIS A 24 -5.00 -11.51 21.84
N ALA A 25 -3.75 -11.17 22.16
CA ALA A 25 -2.58 -11.91 21.71
C ALA A 25 -2.60 -13.37 22.21
N SER A 26 -2.96 -13.57 23.49
CA SER A 26 -3.11 -14.91 24.08
C SER A 26 -4.19 -15.74 23.38
N LEU A 27 -5.37 -15.13 23.14
CA LEU A 27 -6.47 -15.79 22.42
C LEU A 27 -6.08 -16.17 20.99
N ASN A 28 -5.34 -15.29 20.31
CA ASN A 28 -4.90 -15.49 18.93
C ASN A 28 -3.62 -16.34 18.81
N ARG A 29 -3.06 -16.82 19.93
CA ARG A 29 -1.79 -17.57 20.01
C ARG A 29 -0.63 -16.85 19.31
N ARG A 30 -0.56 -15.53 19.46
CA ARG A 30 0.44 -14.66 18.84
C ARG A 30 1.25 -13.94 19.92
N SER A 31 2.45 -13.48 19.56
CA SER A 31 3.20 -12.57 20.42
C SER A 31 2.50 -11.21 20.47
N LEU A 32 2.69 -10.47 21.57
CA LEU A 32 2.13 -9.13 21.74
C LEU A 32 2.54 -8.20 20.58
N SER A 33 3.81 -8.26 20.16
CA SER A 33 4.33 -7.47 19.04
C SER A 33 3.63 -7.80 17.73
N GLN A 34 3.40 -9.08 17.46
CA GLN A 34 2.72 -9.52 16.23
C GLN A 34 1.24 -9.12 16.24
N GLU A 35 0.57 -9.19 17.39
CA GLU A 35 -0.82 -8.72 17.52
C GLU A 35 -0.92 -7.21 17.29
N ILE A 36 0.03 -6.42 17.81
CA ILE A 36 0.09 -4.97 17.56
C ILE A 36 0.25 -4.70 16.06
N VAL A 37 1.15 -5.41 15.38
CA VAL A 37 1.35 -5.27 13.94
C VAL A 37 0.07 -5.59 13.17
N VAL A 38 -0.58 -6.72 13.47
CA VAL A 38 -1.83 -7.12 12.79
C VAL A 38 -2.94 -6.08 13.00
N VAL A 39 -3.14 -5.61 14.23
CA VAL A 39 -4.16 -4.58 14.52
C VAL A 39 -3.84 -3.26 13.81
N LEU A 40 -2.55 -2.90 13.68
CA LEU A 40 -2.14 -1.73 12.93
C LEU A 40 -2.34 -1.92 11.43
N GLU A 41 -2.02 -3.08 10.87
CA GLU A 41 -2.27 -3.42 9.46
C GLU A 41 -3.75 -3.45 9.12
N GLU A 42 -4.61 -3.92 10.03
CA GLU A 42 -6.07 -3.89 9.82
C GLU A 42 -6.62 -2.46 9.80
N LYS A 43 -6.11 -1.57 10.66
CA LYS A 43 -6.57 -0.18 10.77
C LYS A 43 -5.96 0.75 9.74
N TYR A 44 -4.69 0.51 9.43
CA TYR A 44 -3.89 1.23 8.46
C TYR A 44 -3.37 0.20 7.49
N PRO A 45 -4.22 -0.29 6.56
CA PRO A 45 -3.76 -1.20 5.53
C PRO A 45 -2.58 -0.53 4.85
N THR A 46 -1.42 -1.19 4.94
CA THR A 46 -0.29 -0.82 4.14
C THR A 46 -0.71 -1.20 2.73
N ASP A 47 -1.37 -0.28 2.02
CA ASP A 47 -1.62 -0.41 0.59
C ASP A 47 -0.30 -0.90 0.00
N ALA A 48 -0.33 -2.16 -0.47
CA ALA A 48 0.84 -2.97 -0.76
C ALA A 48 1.96 -2.13 -1.38
N ALA A 49 3.11 -2.02 -0.70
CA ALA A 49 4.38 -1.63 -1.29
C ALA A 49 4.31 -0.47 -2.32
N ASP A 50 3.60 0.61 -2.00
CA ASP A 50 3.47 1.76 -2.90
C ASP A 50 4.58 2.80 -2.67
N THR A 51 5.64 2.44 -1.95
CA THR A 51 6.88 3.25 -1.88
C THR A 51 7.67 3.21 -3.18
N THR A 52 7.25 2.38 -4.14
CA THR A 52 7.90 2.25 -5.47
C THR A 52 7.03 2.76 -6.62
N GLN A 53 5.78 3.18 -6.37
CA GLN A 53 4.96 3.80 -7.42
C GLN A 53 5.02 5.31 -7.25
N ASP A 54 5.51 5.96 -8.29
CA ASP A 54 5.45 7.41 -8.45
C ASP A 54 4.08 7.98 -8.04
N PRO A 55 4.01 9.08 -7.28
CA PRO A 55 2.74 9.70 -6.92
C PRO A 55 1.88 10.08 -8.15
N ALA A 56 2.48 10.41 -9.30
CA ALA A 56 1.74 10.65 -10.53
C ALA A 56 1.24 9.35 -11.17
N ALA A 57 2.03 8.26 -11.16
CA ALA A 57 1.55 6.94 -11.62
C ALA A 57 0.34 6.47 -10.80
N ARG A 58 0.39 6.61 -9.47
CA ARG A 58 -0.72 6.28 -8.56
C ARG A 58 -1.99 7.08 -8.88
N LEU A 59 -1.85 8.39 -9.12
CA LEU A 59 -2.99 9.26 -9.48
C LEU A 59 -3.63 8.81 -10.81
N LEU A 60 -2.81 8.49 -11.81
CA LEU A 60 -3.27 8.05 -13.13
C LEU A 60 -4.00 6.70 -13.06
N LEU A 61 -3.48 5.74 -12.28
CA LEU A 61 -4.16 4.46 -12.04
C LEU A 61 -5.49 4.65 -11.32
N TRP A 62 -5.55 5.57 -10.35
CA TRP A 62 -6.80 5.92 -9.69
C TRP A 62 -7.83 6.50 -10.66
N LEU A 63 -7.42 7.41 -11.54
CA LEU A 63 -8.29 7.99 -12.57
C LEU A 63 -8.79 6.93 -13.56
N ALA A 64 -7.91 6.05 -14.04
CA ALA A 64 -8.29 4.95 -14.91
C ALA A 64 -9.31 4.03 -14.23
N LYS A 65 -9.04 3.59 -13.00
CA LYS A 65 -9.94 2.76 -12.21
C LYS A 65 -11.30 3.41 -12.01
N ARG A 66 -11.34 4.73 -11.76
CA ARG A 66 -12.57 5.51 -11.64
C ARG A 66 -13.38 5.52 -12.94
N ILE A 67 -12.72 5.62 -14.09
CA ILE A 67 -13.39 5.54 -15.40
C ILE A 67 -13.91 4.13 -15.66
N ARG A 68 -13.10 3.09 -15.42
CA ARG A 68 -13.46 1.67 -15.60
C ARG A 68 -14.66 1.25 -14.76
N ARG A 69 -14.81 1.79 -13.53
CA ARG A 69 -15.99 1.58 -12.67
C ARG A 69 -17.31 1.96 -13.35
N ARG A 70 -17.29 2.94 -14.26
CA ARG A 70 -18.47 3.38 -15.02
C ARG A 70 -18.75 2.51 -16.25
N LYS A 71 -18.02 1.40 -16.44
CA LYS A 71 -18.14 0.46 -17.57
C LYS A 71 -18.27 1.20 -18.91
N PRO A 72 -17.27 2.01 -19.31
CA PRO A 72 -17.33 2.74 -20.57
C PRO A 72 -17.44 1.76 -21.74
N LYS A 73 -18.14 2.15 -22.80
CA LYS A 73 -18.24 1.34 -24.02
C LYS A 73 -16.82 1.13 -24.59
N PRO A 74 -16.44 -0.11 -24.96
CA PRO A 74 -15.15 -0.37 -25.59
C PRO A 74 -14.93 0.54 -26.80
N GLY A 75 -13.75 1.17 -26.87
CA GLY A 75 -13.40 2.12 -27.93
C GLY A 75 -14.01 3.51 -27.82
N SER A 76 -14.82 3.79 -26.80
CA SER A 76 -15.28 5.15 -26.50
C SER A 76 -14.13 6.06 -26.06
N ALA A 77 -14.32 7.38 -26.16
CA ALA A 77 -13.33 8.35 -25.71
C ALA A 77 -12.90 8.12 -24.24
N ARG A 78 -13.85 7.73 -23.37
CA ARG A 78 -13.57 7.40 -21.96
C ARG A 78 -12.78 6.11 -21.80
N ASP A 79 -13.06 5.08 -22.61
CA ASP A 79 -12.31 3.83 -22.59
C ASP A 79 -10.86 4.04 -23.07
N LYS A 80 -10.69 4.83 -24.15
CA LYS A 80 -9.37 5.25 -24.63
C LYS A 80 -8.61 6.09 -23.59
N GLN A 81 -9.30 6.97 -22.88
CA GLN A 81 -8.72 7.77 -21.81
C GLN A 81 -8.26 6.92 -20.62
N ALA A 82 -9.05 5.91 -20.22
CA ALA A 82 -8.64 4.97 -19.18
C ALA A 82 -7.40 4.17 -19.59
N ALA A 83 -7.38 3.66 -20.82
CA ALA A 83 -6.23 2.94 -21.37
C ALA A 83 -4.97 3.83 -21.47
N LEU A 84 -5.14 5.12 -21.80
CA LEU A 84 -4.04 6.08 -21.84
C LEU A 84 -3.45 6.30 -20.44
N TYR A 85 -4.29 6.48 -19.42
CA TYR A 85 -3.83 6.63 -18.04
C TYR A 85 -3.12 5.38 -17.50
N GLU A 86 -3.63 4.19 -17.81
CA GLU A 86 -2.98 2.91 -17.48
C GLU A 86 -1.59 2.82 -18.13
N ARG A 87 -1.47 3.20 -19.40
CA ARG A 87 -0.20 3.19 -20.14
C ARG A 87 0.82 4.17 -19.57
N ILE A 88 0.43 5.43 -19.36
CA ILE A 88 1.33 6.46 -18.83
C ILE A 88 1.78 6.09 -17.42
N ALA A 89 0.90 5.55 -16.59
CA ALA A 89 1.27 5.09 -15.26
C ALA A 89 2.29 3.95 -15.29
N GLY A 90 2.13 3.01 -16.23
CA GLY A 90 3.10 1.94 -16.48
C GLY A 90 4.47 2.50 -16.90
N ASP A 91 4.49 3.38 -17.90
CA ASP A 91 5.71 4.00 -18.40
C ASP A 91 6.45 4.80 -17.31
N ILE A 92 5.73 5.54 -16.47
CA ILE A 92 6.29 6.28 -15.33
C ILE A 92 6.88 5.32 -14.31
N SER A 93 6.13 4.27 -13.95
CA SER A 93 6.58 3.28 -12.97
C SER A 93 7.82 2.53 -13.44
N ASP A 94 7.92 2.25 -14.74
CA ASP A 94 9.09 1.57 -15.31
C ASP A 94 10.31 2.49 -15.36
N ARG A 95 10.15 3.74 -15.82
CA ARG A 95 11.25 4.72 -15.81
C ARG A 95 11.75 5.06 -14.42
N MET A 96 10.87 5.09 -13.42
CA MET A 96 11.27 5.35 -12.04
C MET A 96 12.11 4.23 -11.43
N LYS A 97 11.93 2.97 -11.86
CA LYS A 97 12.78 1.87 -11.41
C LYS A 97 14.24 2.09 -11.84
N ASP A 98 14.45 2.60 -13.05
CA ASP A 98 15.77 2.84 -13.62
C ASP A 98 16.48 4.05 -12.97
N ILE A 99 15.73 5.03 -12.46
CA ILE A 99 16.28 6.22 -11.79
C ILE A 99 16.73 5.89 -10.34
N GLY A 100 16.12 4.91 -9.69
CA GLY A 100 16.42 4.54 -8.30
C GLY A 100 17.68 3.67 -8.11
N THR A 101 18.37 3.29 -9.19
CA THR A 101 19.53 2.37 -9.15
C THR A 101 20.90 3.05 -9.19
N ASP A 102 20.98 4.37 -9.37
CA ASP A 102 22.26 5.09 -9.52
C ASP A 102 22.84 5.66 -8.21
N ASP A 103 22.16 5.47 -7.07
CA ASP A 103 22.62 5.92 -5.73
C ASP A 103 23.10 4.75 -4.84
N GLN A 104 23.85 3.79 -5.37
CA GLN A 104 24.59 2.78 -4.59
C GLN A 104 26.08 2.74 -4.88
#